data_AF-A0A2E3CV52-F1
#
_entry.id   AF-A0A2E3CV52-F1
#
_cell.length_a   1.000
_cell.length_b   1.000
_cell.length_c   1.000
_cell.angle_alpha   90.00
_cell.angle_beta   90.00
_cell.angle_gamma   90.00
#
_symmetry.space_group_name_H-M   'P 1'
#
loop_
_entity.id
_entity.type
_entity.pdbx_description
1 polymer ?
#
loop_
_entity_poly.entity_id
_entity_poly.type
_entity_poly.pdbx_seq_one_letter_code
_entity_poly.pdbx_strand_id
1 'polypeptide(L)'
;MRALIALIISAAIAIPVLASPHGDGSHMLKGLNRHLNLTEEQQTQVQAIFEAKKPRMEALREQMKALKEETDSEIKAILTPEQVKQFEAMQEKRREKFEKMKERHQSRME
;
A
#
# COMPACT_ATOMS: atom_id res chain seq x y z
N MET A 1 -9.09 32.93 13.89
CA MET A 1 -10.34 32.83 13.10
C MET A 1 -10.60 31.36 12.81
N ARG A 2 -11.77 30.87 13.24
CA ARG A 2 -12.21 29.48 13.14
C ARG A 2 -12.83 29.27 11.75
N ALA A 3 -12.28 28.40 10.93
CA ALA A 3 -12.95 27.93 9.72
C ALA A 3 -13.49 26.53 9.99
N LEU A 4 -14.81 26.46 10.15
CA LEU A 4 -15.60 25.25 10.24
C LEU A 4 -15.57 24.53 8.89
N ILE A 5 -15.10 23.29 8.86
CA ILE A 5 -15.49 22.33 7.81
C ILE A 5 -16.20 21.20 8.51
N ALA A 6 -17.49 21.43 8.75
CA ALA A 6 -18.43 20.37 9.07
C ALA A 6 -18.72 19.61 7.78
N LEU A 7 -18.21 18.38 7.67
CA LEU A 7 -18.68 17.43 6.68
C LEU A 7 -19.39 16.31 7.42
N ILE A 8 -20.70 16.47 7.49
CA ILE A 8 -21.64 15.49 8.02
C ILE A 8 -21.65 14.32 7.02
N ILE A 9 -21.17 13.15 7.44
CA ILE A 9 -21.58 11.88 6.84
C ILE A 9 -22.14 11.04 7.98
N SER A 10 -23.44 11.21 8.19
CA SER A 10 -24.25 10.26 8.94
C SER A 10 -24.34 8.97 8.13
N ALA A 11 -23.77 7.89 8.67
CA ALA A 11 -24.26 6.53 8.42
C ALA A 11 -23.89 5.68 9.64
N ALA A 12 -24.88 5.45 10.49
CA ALA A 12 -24.81 4.47 11.56
C ALA A 12 -24.53 3.08 10.96
N ILE A 13 -23.39 2.49 11.30
CA ILE A 13 -23.14 1.08 11.07
C ILE A 13 -22.45 0.53 12.32
N ALA A 14 -23.24 -0.11 13.18
CA ALA A 14 -22.73 -0.96 14.24
C ALA A 14 -22.17 -2.24 13.59
N ILE A 15 -20.85 -2.44 13.61
CA ILE A 15 -20.23 -3.73 13.30
C ILE A 15 -19.19 -4.02 14.37
N PRO A 16 -19.30 -5.14 15.11
CA PRO A 16 -18.23 -5.62 15.95
C PRO A 16 -17.19 -6.27 15.02
N VAL A 17 -16.01 -5.65 14.87
CA VAL A 17 -14.93 -6.25 14.07
C VAL A 17 -13.82 -6.73 15.01
N LEU A 18 -13.78 -8.05 15.17
CA LEU A 18 -12.69 -8.82 15.73
C LEU A 18 -11.40 -8.57 14.93
N ALA A 19 -10.31 -8.31 15.66
CA ALA A 19 -8.98 -8.11 15.13
C ALA A 19 -8.43 -9.37 14.40
N SER A 20 -7.78 -9.18 13.25
CA SER A 20 -6.69 -10.05 12.78
C SER A 20 -5.80 -9.33 11.74
N PRO A 21 -4.48 -9.59 11.74
CA PRO A 21 -3.50 -8.65 11.19
C PRO A 21 -3.03 -9.01 9.77
N HIS A 22 -2.60 -7.98 9.05
CA HIS A 22 -1.30 -7.84 8.34
C HIS A 22 -1.44 -6.99 7.07
N GLY A 23 -0.64 -5.92 7.02
CA GLY A 23 -0.84 -4.74 6.18
C GLY A 23 -1.72 -3.74 6.92
N ASP A 24 -1.29 -3.30 8.11
CA ASP A 24 -2.13 -2.42 8.91
C ASP A 24 -2.26 -1.06 8.21
N GLY A 25 -3.46 -0.48 8.21
CA GLY A 25 -3.62 0.93 7.89
C GLY A 25 -2.83 1.85 8.84
N SER A 26 -2.07 1.31 9.81
CA SER A 26 -1.45 2.06 10.88
C SER A 26 -0.33 2.96 10.39
N HIS A 27 0.42 2.57 9.37
CA HIS A 27 1.45 3.47 8.81
C HIS A 27 0.82 4.69 8.12
N MET A 28 -0.25 4.48 7.35
CA MET A 28 -1.00 5.58 6.72
C MET A 28 -1.71 6.44 7.77
N LEU A 29 -2.33 5.80 8.76
CA LEU A 29 -2.98 6.47 9.89
C LEU A 29 -1.98 7.30 10.71
N LYS A 30 -0.79 6.78 11.02
CA LYS A 30 0.29 7.52 11.70
C LYS A 30 0.71 8.75 10.89
N GLY A 31 0.79 8.63 9.57
CA GLY A 31 1.06 9.75 8.66
C GLY A 31 -0.03 10.82 8.73
N LEU A 32 -1.30 10.41 8.58
CA LEU A 32 -2.44 11.32 8.66
C LEU A 32 -2.52 12.02 10.02
N ASN A 33 -2.34 11.27 11.11
CA ASN A 33 -2.38 11.82 12.45
C ASN A 33 -1.28 12.86 12.69
N ARG A 34 -0.05 12.61 12.23
CA ARG A 34 1.07 13.55 12.36
C ARG A 34 0.79 14.92 11.73
N HIS A 35 0.03 14.95 10.63
CA HIS A 35 -0.24 16.19 9.90
C HIS A 35 -1.57 16.84 10.26
N LEU A 36 -2.55 16.05 10.71
CA LEU A 36 -3.92 16.50 10.93
C LEU A 36 -4.34 16.55 12.40
N ASN A 37 -3.51 15.99 13.31
CA ASN A 37 -3.81 15.87 14.75
C ASN A 37 -5.20 15.27 15.00
N LEU A 38 -5.39 14.05 14.48
CA LEU A 38 -6.68 13.35 14.53
C LEU A 38 -7.04 12.99 15.98
N THR A 39 -8.30 13.18 16.34
CA THR A 39 -8.83 12.67 17.62
C THR A 39 -8.85 11.14 17.62
N GLU A 40 -8.94 10.52 18.80
CA GLU A 40 -9.03 9.06 18.93
C GLU A 40 -10.21 8.47 18.13
N GLU A 41 -11.33 9.17 18.13
CA GLU A 41 -12.51 8.78 17.35
C GLU A 41 -12.23 8.83 15.84
N GLN A 42 -11.59 9.90 15.35
CA GLN A 42 -11.20 10.01 13.94
C GLN A 42 -10.18 8.94 13.54
N GLN A 43 -9.23 8.61 14.41
CA GLN A 43 -8.27 7.55 14.15
C GLN A 43 -8.95 6.18 14.01
N THR A 44 -9.93 5.91 14.87
CA THR A 44 -10.75 4.68 14.82
C THR A 44 -11.53 4.59 13.51
N GLN A 45 -12.17 5.69 13.08
CA GLN A 45 -12.90 5.74 11.82
C GLN A 45 -11.97 5.53 10.61
N VAL A 46 -10.79 6.15 10.61
CA VAL A 46 -9.80 5.98 9.53
C VAL A 46 -9.27 4.54 9.48
N GLN A 47 -9.02 3.93 10.64
CA GLN A 47 -8.61 2.52 10.72
C GLN A 47 -9.66 1.61 10.09
N ALA A 48 -10.94 1.80 10.45
CA ALA A 48 -12.05 1.03 9.89
C ALA A 48 -12.17 1.20 8.37
N ILE A 49 -11.92 2.41 7.84
CA ILE A 49 -11.88 2.66 6.39
C ILE A 49 -10.80 1.80 5.73
N PHE A 50 -9.58 1.75 6.27
CA PHE A 50 -8.50 0.97 5.68
C PHE A 50 -8.76 -0.54 5.75
N GLU A 51 -9.28 -1.03 6.87
CA GLU A 51 -9.65 -2.44 7.03
C GLU A 51 -10.71 -2.87 6.03
N ALA A 52 -11.76 -2.05 5.84
CA ALA A 52 -12.80 -2.32 4.86
C ALA A 52 -12.27 -2.33 3.41
N LYS A 53 -11.16 -1.63 3.12
CA LYS A 53 -10.54 -1.60 1.78
C LYS A 53 -9.50 -2.69 1.57
N LYS A 54 -9.01 -3.33 2.63
CA LYS A 54 -7.93 -4.32 2.56
C LYS A 54 -8.18 -5.44 1.52
N PRO A 55 -9.36 -6.09 1.43
CA PRO A 55 -9.58 -7.15 0.44
C PRO A 55 -9.48 -6.64 -1.01
N ARG A 56 -9.95 -5.43 -1.27
CA ARG A 56 -9.85 -4.81 -2.60
C ARG A 56 -8.39 -4.51 -2.96
N MET A 57 -7.59 -4.07 -1.98
CA MET A 57 -6.17 -3.80 -2.19
C MET A 57 -5.39 -5.08 -2.46
N GLU A 58 -5.71 -6.17 -1.77
CA GLU A 58 -5.12 -7.50 -2.02
C GLU A 58 -5.48 -7.99 -3.43
N ALA A 59 -6.75 -7.91 -3.83
CA ALA A 59 -7.17 -8.27 -5.18
C ALA A 59 -6.46 -7.43 -6.26
N LEU A 60 -6.33 -6.12 -6.04
CA LEU A 60 -5.61 -5.24 -6.96
C LEU A 60 -4.12 -5.60 -7.02
N ARG A 61 -3.50 -5.97 -5.89
CA ARG A 61 -2.09 -6.39 -5.86
C ARG A 61 -1.84 -7.61 -6.73
N GLU A 62 -2.71 -8.62 -6.67
CA GLU A 62 -2.60 -9.81 -7.51
C GLU A 62 -2.82 -9.49 -9.00
N GLN A 63 -3.80 -8.64 -9.32
CA GLN A 63 -4.00 -8.18 -10.71
C GLN A 63 -2.78 -7.45 -11.26
N MET A 64 -2.18 -6.56 -10.46
CA MET A 64 -0.98 -5.83 -10.86
C MET A 64 0.23 -6.75 -11.02
N LYS A 65 0.33 -7.82 -10.23
CA LYS A 65 1.37 -8.83 -10.38
C LYS A 65 1.22 -9.57 -11.71
N ALA A 66 0.00 -10.04 -12.03
CA ALA A 66 -0.27 -10.73 -13.28
C ALA A 66 0.01 -9.82 -14.49
N LEU A 67 -0.49 -8.58 -14.46
CA LEU A 67 -0.25 -7.60 -15.53
C LEU A 67 1.24 -7.32 -15.74
N LYS A 68 2.02 -7.27 -14.65
CA LYS A 68 3.47 -7.10 -14.74
C LYS A 68 4.14 -8.29 -15.43
N GLU A 69 3.77 -9.52 -15.04
CA GLU A 69 4.33 -10.75 -15.64
C GLU A 69 4.00 -10.85 -17.14
N GLU A 70 2.76 -10.52 -17.51
CA GLU A 70 2.32 -10.44 -18.90
C GLU A 70 3.13 -9.41 -19.68
N THR A 71 3.20 -8.17 -19.18
CA THR A 71 3.96 -7.09 -19.81
C THR A 71 5.44 -7.45 -19.97
N ASP A 72 6.05 -8.07 -18.95
CA ASP A 72 7.45 -8.51 -19.01
C ASP A 72 7.66 -9.58 -20.09
N SER A 73 6.69 -10.48 -20.29
CA SER A 73 6.73 -11.49 -21.35
C SER A 73 6.64 -10.86 -22.74
N GLU A 74 5.69 -9.95 -22.95
CA GLU A 74 5.50 -9.22 -24.21
C GLU A 74 6.73 -8.41 -24.59
N ILE A 75 7.35 -7.72 -23.62
CA ILE A 75 8.60 -6.99 -23.83
C ILE A 75 9.69 -7.97 -24.27
N LYS A 76 9.89 -9.08 -23.56
CA LYS A 76 10.94 -10.05 -23.92
C LYS A 76 10.76 -10.64 -25.31
N ALA A 77 9.52 -10.80 -25.79
CA ALA A 77 9.22 -11.38 -27.10
C ALA A 77 9.70 -10.52 -28.28
N ILE A 78 9.88 -9.20 -28.10
CA ILE A 78 10.34 -8.28 -29.15
C ILE A 78 11.82 -7.92 -29.05
N LEU A 79 12.53 -8.43 -28.03
CA LEU A 79 13.94 -8.15 -27.78
C LEU A 79 14.84 -9.21 -28.41
N THR A 80 16.07 -8.83 -28.74
CA THR A 80 17.11 -9.82 -29.07
C THR A 80 17.56 -10.58 -27.82
N PRO A 81 18.19 -11.76 -27.95
CA PRO A 81 18.70 -12.52 -26.80
C PRO A 81 19.63 -11.71 -25.89
N GLU A 82 20.49 -10.86 -26.46
CA GLU A 82 21.39 -9.99 -25.72
C GLU A 82 20.62 -8.91 -24.95
N GLN A 83 19.58 -8.33 -25.57
CA GLN A 83 18.73 -7.32 -24.93
C GLN A 83 17.88 -7.93 -23.79
N VAL A 84 17.40 -9.17 -23.94
CA VAL A 84 16.71 -9.89 -22.85
C VAL A 84 17.62 -10.01 -21.63
N LYS A 85 18.88 -10.41 -21.81
CA LYS A 85 19.85 -10.50 -20.70
C LYS A 85 20.05 -9.15 -20.00
N GLN A 86 20.14 -8.06 -20.76
CA GLN A 86 20.25 -6.71 -20.20
C GLN A 86 18.99 -6.29 -19.44
N PHE A 87 17.82 -6.62 -19.98
CA PHE A 87 16.54 -6.32 -19.35
C PHE A 87 16.38 -7.07 -18.02
N GLU A 88 16.70 -8.36 -17.97
CA GLU A 88 16.66 -9.17 -16.74
C GLU A 88 17.64 -8.66 -15.69
N ALA A 89 18.87 -8.32 -16.09
CA ALA A 89 19.85 -7.71 -15.18
C ALA A 89 19.36 -6.37 -14.60
N MET A 90 18.66 -5.56 -15.42
CA MET A 90 18.05 -4.32 -14.95
C MET A 90 16.94 -4.60 -13.92
N GLN A 91 16.09 -5.59 -14.16
CA GLN A 91 15.04 -5.97 -13.23
C GLN A 91 15.60 -6.46 -11.90
N GLU A 92 16.63 -7.32 -11.94
CA GLU A 92 17.27 -7.84 -10.73
C GLU A 92 17.84 -6.71 -9.88
N LYS A 93 18.57 -5.78 -10.50
CA LYS A 93 19.11 -4.60 -9.81
C LYS A 93 18.01 -3.74 -9.17
N ARG A 94 16.83 -3.64 -9.78
CA ARG A 94 15.68 -2.95 -9.17
C ARG A 94 15.16 -3.72 -7.95
N ARG A 95 15.08 -5.06 -8.03
CA ARG A 95 14.67 -5.93 -6.93
C ARG A 95 15.62 -5.82 -5.74
N GLU A 96 16.93 -5.94 -5.97
CA GLU A 96 17.94 -5.79 -4.91
C GLU A 96 17.86 -4.43 -4.22
N LYS A 97 17.70 -3.34 -4.99
CA LYS A 97 17.52 -1.99 -4.42
C LYS A 97 16.27 -1.90 -3.55
N PHE A 98 15.17 -2.52 -3.98
CA PHE A 98 13.93 -2.54 -3.21
C PHE A 98 14.09 -3.32 -1.90
N GLU A 99 14.67 -4.52 -1.94
CA GLU A 99 14.93 -5.31 -0.72
C GLU A 99 15.86 -4.57 0.24
N LYS A 100 16.96 -3.97 -0.26
CA LYS A 100 17.84 -3.13 0.56
C LYS A 100 17.11 -1.94 1.18
N MET A 101 16.19 -1.31 0.46
CA MET A 101 15.38 -0.22 1.01
C MET A 101 14.44 -0.73 2.11
N LYS A 102 13.85 -1.90 1.91
CA LYS A 102 12.95 -2.55 2.88
C LYS A 102 13.70 -2.95 4.15
N GLU A 103 14.87 -3.58 4.03
CA GLU A 103 15.75 -3.91 5.16
C GLU A 103 16.12 -2.65 5.96
N ARG A 104 16.56 -1.58 5.28
CA ARG A 104 16.87 -0.30 5.92
C ARG A 104 15.67 0.35 6.60
N HIS A 105 14.46 0.11 6.09
CA HIS A 105 13.26 0.60 6.74
C HIS A 105 12.96 -0.21 8.00
N GLN A 106 13.04 -1.55 7.92
CA GLN A 106 12.86 -2.44 9.06
C GLN A 106 13.87 -2.13 10.18
N SER A 107 15.16 -1.99 9.85
CA SER A 107 16.21 -1.67 10.84
C SER A 107 16.08 -0.29 11.49
N ARG A 108 15.24 0.60 10.95
CA ARG A 108 14.93 1.92 11.53
C ARG A 108 13.69 1.91 12.41
N MET A 109 12.88 0.86 12.28
CA MET A 109 11.62 0.68 13.00
C MET A 109 11.79 -0.26 14.21
N GLU A 110 12.85 -1.08 14.22
CA GLU A 110 13.43 -1.74 15.40
C GLU A 110 14.23 -0.75 16.26
#